data_AF-A0A967WTM8-F1
#
_entry.id   AF-A0A967WTM8-F1
#
_cell.length_a   1.000
_cell.length_b   1.000
_cell.length_c   1.000
_cell.angle_alpha   90.00
_cell.angle_beta   90.00
_cell.angle_gamma   90.00
#
_symmetry.space_group_name_H-M   'P 1'
#
loop_
_entity.id
_entity.type
_entity.pdbx_description
1 polymer ?
#
loop_
_entity_poly.entity_id
_entity_poly.type
_entity_poly.pdbx_seq_one_letter_code
_entity_poly.pdbx_strand_id
1 'polypeptide(L)'
;PTPRAHGGAALQPINLVSPAFKGLNTEQESALLGQEWATTLNNAIFDTAGRVAARKGWDNQTSTPAAVDFEQVFEFYKADGTSEMLMMSSGALYKTPSVPALIPGTASITNTRDKIVNFYDRAIVFDQAGLGVYDGTTYDLVTINSGTAPSSNIGMAAYGRLWGVDTDGLTIRYSALLDE
;
A
#
# COMPACT_ATOMS: atom_id res chain seq x y z
N PRO A 1 -54.33 14.21 -47.50
CA PRO A 1 -52.90 13.83 -47.62
C PRO A 1 -52.16 14.10 -46.31
N THR A 2 -51.83 13.06 -45.55
CA THR A 2 -51.04 13.17 -44.32
C THR A 2 -49.57 13.48 -44.68
N PRO A 3 -48.96 14.54 -44.09
CA PRO A 3 -47.54 14.80 -44.30
C PRO A 3 -46.69 13.64 -43.78
N ARG A 4 -45.75 13.24 -44.62
CA ARG A 4 -44.91 12.05 -44.49
C ARG A 4 -43.79 12.32 -43.48
N ALA A 5 -43.42 11.27 -42.76
CA ALA A 5 -42.47 11.20 -41.65
C ALA A 5 -41.26 12.15 -41.74
N HIS A 6 -41.04 12.88 -40.65
CA HIS A 6 -39.79 13.57 -40.31
C HIS A 6 -38.63 12.57 -40.23
N GLY A 7 -37.96 12.31 -41.35
CA GLY A 7 -36.59 11.81 -41.36
C GLY A 7 -35.67 12.95 -40.96
N GLY A 8 -34.95 12.83 -39.84
CA GLY A 8 -33.94 13.81 -39.46
C GLY A 8 -33.58 13.93 -37.99
N ALA A 9 -33.72 12.88 -37.17
CA ALA A 9 -32.97 12.89 -35.92
C ALA A 9 -31.48 12.77 -36.28
N ALA A 10 -30.70 13.83 -36.03
CA ALA A 10 -29.25 13.77 -36.20
C ALA A 10 -28.71 12.68 -35.26
N LEU A 11 -27.86 11.80 -35.78
CA LEU A 11 -27.22 10.76 -34.96
C LEU A 11 -26.39 11.43 -33.88
N GLN A 12 -26.79 11.24 -32.62
CA GLN A 12 -25.99 11.67 -31.48
C GLN A 12 -24.91 10.62 -31.20
N PRO A 13 -23.62 10.99 -31.17
CA PRO A 13 -22.59 10.10 -30.65
C PRO A 13 -22.78 9.93 -29.14
N ILE A 14 -22.92 8.70 -28.68
CA ILE A 14 -22.82 8.34 -27.26
C ILE A 14 -21.47 7.66 -27.05
N ASN A 15 -20.60 8.29 -26.26
CA ASN A 15 -19.38 7.66 -25.77
C ASN A 15 -19.69 6.92 -24.46
N LEU A 16 -19.41 5.61 -24.44
CA LEU A 16 -19.48 4.77 -23.25
C LEU A 16 -18.06 4.31 -22.86
N VAL A 17 -17.64 4.65 -21.65
CA VAL A 17 -16.36 4.29 -21.01
C VAL A 17 -16.63 4.16 -19.50
N SER A 18 -15.94 3.35 -18.69
CA SER A 18 -15.95 1.88 -18.64
C SER A 18 -16.68 1.46 -17.35
N PRO A 19 -17.47 0.38 -17.36
CA PRO A 19 -17.61 -0.43 -16.16
C PRO A 19 -17.18 -1.92 -16.34
N ALA A 20 -16.27 -2.34 -15.44
CA ALA A 20 -15.78 -3.70 -15.14
C ALA A 20 -15.67 -4.74 -16.28
N PHE A 21 -14.73 -4.51 -17.19
CA PHE A 21 -14.38 -5.37 -18.32
C PHE A 21 -13.50 -6.58 -17.92
N LYS A 22 -14.01 -7.80 -18.19
CA LYS A 22 -13.36 -9.14 -18.33
C LYS A 22 -12.92 -9.96 -17.10
N GLY A 23 -13.43 -11.20 -17.06
CA GLY A 23 -12.86 -12.39 -16.42
C GLY A 23 -13.12 -13.69 -17.23
N LEU A 24 -12.14 -14.11 -18.04
CA LEU A 24 -11.87 -15.47 -18.57
C LEU A 24 -12.81 -16.24 -19.54
N ASN A 25 -13.80 -15.66 -20.24
CA ASN A 25 -14.42 -16.31 -21.43
C ASN A 25 -14.99 -15.30 -22.44
N THR A 26 -14.87 -15.57 -23.76
CA THR A 26 -15.07 -14.60 -24.86
C THR A 26 -16.37 -14.72 -25.66
N GLU A 27 -17.29 -15.63 -25.32
CA GLU A 27 -18.44 -15.93 -26.21
C GLU A 27 -19.73 -15.15 -25.92
N GLN A 28 -19.74 -14.19 -24.97
CA GLN A 28 -20.97 -13.43 -24.69
C GLN A 28 -20.73 -12.02 -24.10
N GLU A 29 -19.94 -11.20 -24.80
CA GLU A 29 -19.45 -9.88 -24.35
C GLU A 29 -20.51 -8.75 -24.33
N SER A 30 -21.74 -8.94 -24.82
CA SER A 30 -22.61 -7.79 -25.16
C SER A 30 -23.46 -7.19 -24.03
N ALA A 31 -23.17 -7.44 -22.75
CA ALA A 31 -23.89 -6.79 -21.65
C ALA A 31 -22.92 -5.97 -20.80
N LEU A 32 -22.87 -4.65 -21.05
CA LEU A 32 -22.20 -3.71 -20.14
C LEU A 32 -22.90 -3.76 -18.77
N LEU A 33 -22.17 -4.14 -17.73
CA LEU A 33 -22.61 -4.01 -16.34
C LEU A 33 -22.45 -2.56 -15.90
N GLY A 34 -23.49 -1.76 -15.63
CA GLY A 34 -23.30 -0.41 -15.09
C GLY A 34 -22.75 -0.39 -13.64
N GLN A 35 -22.55 0.81 -13.08
CA GLN A 35 -22.04 1.00 -11.70
C GLN A 35 -22.87 0.29 -10.62
N GLU A 36 -24.13 -0.03 -10.92
CA GLU A 36 -25.06 -0.79 -10.07
C GLU A 36 -24.59 -2.21 -9.70
N TRP A 37 -23.54 -2.74 -10.35
CA TRP A 37 -22.95 -4.03 -10.02
C TRP A 37 -21.94 -3.99 -8.86
N ALA A 38 -21.49 -2.79 -8.46
CA ALA A 38 -20.82 -2.60 -7.19
C ALA A 38 -21.88 -2.50 -6.08
N THR A 39 -22.45 -3.64 -5.69
CA THR A 39 -23.59 -3.72 -4.74
C THR A 39 -23.29 -3.09 -3.38
N THR A 40 -22.01 -2.99 -2.99
CA THR A 40 -21.56 -2.24 -1.82
C THR A 40 -20.21 -1.57 -2.10
N LEU A 41 -20.19 -0.24 -2.17
CA LEU A 41 -18.96 0.56 -2.23
C LEU A 41 -19.13 1.83 -1.39
N ASN A 42 -18.71 1.76 -0.12
CA ASN A 42 -18.94 2.84 0.85
C ASN A 42 -17.73 3.79 1.04
N ASN A 43 -16.57 3.46 0.47
CA ASN A 43 -15.31 4.15 0.71
C ASN A 43 -14.69 4.78 -0.55
N ALA A 44 -15.18 4.47 -1.75
CA ALA A 44 -14.67 5.02 -3.00
C ALA A 44 -15.78 5.58 -3.90
N ILE A 45 -15.42 6.52 -4.77
CA ILE A 45 -16.24 7.07 -5.85
C ILE A 45 -15.47 6.90 -7.15
N PHE A 46 -16.16 6.50 -8.21
CA PHE A 46 -15.66 6.55 -9.57
C PHE A 46 -16.16 7.82 -10.25
N ASP A 47 -15.27 8.58 -10.87
CA ASP A 47 -15.70 9.68 -11.74
C ASP A 47 -15.95 9.21 -13.18
N THR A 48 -16.53 10.09 -13.99
CA THR A 48 -16.84 9.80 -15.40
C THR A 48 -15.58 9.61 -16.27
N ALA A 49 -14.41 9.95 -15.76
CA ALA A 49 -13.12 9.70 -16.41
C ALA A 49 -12.50 8.36 -15.99
N GLY A 50 -13.20 7.55 -15.17
CA GLY A 50 -12.73 6.25 -14.70
C GLY A 50 -11.68 6.32 -13.58
N ARG A 51 -11.52 7.47 -12.92
CA ARG A 51 -10.61 7.62 -11.78
C ARG A 51 -11.30 7.21 -10.49
N VAL A 52 -10.52 6.70 -9.53
CA VAL A 52 -10.98 6.32 -8.18
C VAL A 52 -10.59 7.40 -7.19
N ALA A 53 -11.56 7.89 -6.42
CA ALA A 53 -11.35 8.85 -5.33
C ALA A 53 -11.97 8.34 -4.01
N ALA A 54 -11.41 8.76 -2.88
CA ALA A 54 -11.97 8.43 -1.57
C ALA A 54 -13.31 9.15 -1.34
N ARG A 55 -14.35 8.40 -0.95
CA ARG A 55 -15.70 8.96 -0.71
C ARG A 55 -15.76 9.84 0.54
N LYS A 56 -14.95 9.53 1.55
CA LYS A 56 -15.03 10.14 2.89
C LYS A 56 -14.13 11.36 3.09
N GLY A 57 -13.50 11.87 2.02
CA GLY A 57 -12.56 12.98 2.13
C GLY A 57 -11.37 12.67 3.03
N TRP A 58 -10.72 13.72 3.54
CA TRP A 58 -9.62 13.63 4.48
C TRP A 58 -10.06 14.18 5.83
N ASP A 59 -9.75 13.46 6.91
CA ASP A 59 -9.92 13.96 8.27
C ASP A 59 -8.56 14.39 8.82
N ASN A 60 -8.46 15.66 9.23
CA ASN A 60 -7.22 16.21 9.74
C ASN A 60 -6.96 15.65 11.14
N GLN A 61 -5.91 14.84 11.26
CA GLN A 61 -5.53 14.24 12.55
C GLN A 61 -4.81 15.22 13.48
N THR A 62 -4.36 16.37 12.97
CA THR A 62 -3.66 17.39 13.76
C THR A 62 -4.27 18.77 13.53
N SER A 63 -4.32 19.60 14.59
CA SER A 63 -4.72 21.01 14.51
C SER A 63 -3.51 21.95 14.37
N THR A 64 -2.31 21.43 14.61
CA THR A 64 -1.02 22.08 14.45
C THR A 64 -0.06 21.16 13.69
N PRO A 65 1.03 21.68 13.11
CA PRO A 65 2.08 20.82 12.56
C PRO A 65 2.60 19.83 13.61
N ALA A 66 2.89 18.59 13.17
CA ALA A 66 3.52 17.59 14.04
C ALA A 66 4.93 18.08 14.44
N ALA A 67 5.36 17.74 15.66
CA ALA A 67 6.68 18.11 16.15
C ALA A 67 7.83 17.31 15.51
N VAL A 68 7.50 16.22 14.80
CA VAL A 68 8.41 15.33 14.09
C VAL A 68 8.06 15.40 12.61
N ASP A 69 9.08 15.44 11.75
CA ASP A 69 8.91 15.38 10.30
C ASP A 69 8.85 13.92 9.86
N PHE A 70 7.71 13.50 9.31
CA PHE A 70 7.47 12.14 8.87
C PHE A 70 7.57 12.05 7.35
N GLU A 71 8.45 11.19 6.86
CA GLU A 71 8.70 11.04 5.42
C GLU A 71 7.98 9.82 4.82
N GLN A 72 7.62 8.85 5.65
CA GLN A 72 6.91 7.64 5.21
C GLN A 72 5.90 7.22 6.28
N VAL A 73 4.74 6.75 5.82
CA VAL A 73 3.69 6.16 6.65
C VAL A 73 3.42 4.75 6.14
N PHE A 74 3.35 3.79 7.04
CA PHE A 74 3.15 2.38 6.74
C PHE A 74 2.11 1.77 7.67
N GLU A 75 1.27 0.87 7.15
CA GLU A 75 0.32 0.13 7.96
C GLU A 75 0.89 -1.24 8.33
N PHE A 76 1.12 -1.43 9.62
CA PHE A 76 1.52 -2.70 10.20
C PHE A 76 0.28 -3.54 10.53
N TYR A 77 0.17 -4.71 9.93
CA TYR A 77 -0.92 -5.65 10.19
C TYR A 77 -0.46 -6.72 11.19
N LYS A 78 -1.23 -6.86 12.26
CA LYS A 78 -0.98 -7.85 13.29
C LYS A 78 -1.71 -9.16 13.00
N ALA A 79 -1.20 -10.24 13.56
CA ALA A 79 -1.81 -11.56 13.46
C ALA A 79 -3.20 -11.64 14.11
N ASP A 80 -3.51 -10.75 15.05
CA ASP A 80 -4.83 -10.64 15.68
C ASP A 80 -5.90 -9.96 14.80
N GLY A 81 -5.53 -9.55 13.58
CA GLY A 81 -6.41 -8.88 12.63
C GLY A 81 -6.58 -7.38 12.86
N THR A 82 -5.87 -6.81 13.84
CA THR A 82 -5.78 -5.36 14.02
C THR A 82 -4.63 -4.77 13.19
N SER A 83 -4.65 -3.46 12.98
CA SER A 83 -3.54 -2.74 12.34
C SER A 83 -3.09 -1.55 13.17
N GLU A 84 -1.84 -1.17 12.98
CA GLU A 84 -1.25 0.03 13.55
C GLU A 84 -0.56 0.85 12.47
N MET A 85 -0.61 2.16 12.61
CA MET A 85 0.13 3.07 11.74
C MET A 85 1.55 3.27 12.29
N LEU A 86 2.54 2.95 11.47
CA LEU A 86 3.94 3.28 11.68
C LEU A 86 4.28 4.52 10.86
N MET A 87 4.95 5.47 11.48
CA MET A 87 5.46 6.66 10.79
C MET A 87 6.96 6.72 10.98
N MET A 88 7.67 6.88 9.87
CA MET A 88 9.12 6.89 9.82
C MET A 88 9.63 8.32 9.78
N SER A 89 10.63 8.59 10.62
CA SER A 89 11.44 9.81 10.57
C SER A 89 12.92 9.41 10.64
N SER A 90 13.81 10.37 10.41
CA SER A 90 15.25 10.15 10.56
C SER A 90 15.55 9.60 11.96
N GLY A 91 16.15 8.42 12.00
CA GLY A 91 16.60 7.77 13.23
C GLY A 91 15.60 6.88 13.95
N ALA A 92 14.28 6.99 13.73
CA ALA A 92 13.29 6.23 14.52
C ALA A 92 11.89 6.07 13.89
N LEU A 93 11.13 5.10 14.43
CA LEU A 93 9.71 4.89 14.14
C LEU A 93 8.82 5.50 15.25
N TYR A 94 7.62 5.93 14.86
CA TYR A 94 6.64 6.55 15.73
C TYR A 94 5.23 5.98 15.50
N LYS A 95 4.39 6.09 16.53
CA LYS A 95 2.93 5.86 16.48
C LYS A 95 2.17 7.18 16.60
N THR A 96 0.97 7.21 16.00
CA THR A 96 -0.03 8.28 16.11
C THR A 96 0.41 9.68 15.63
N PRO A 97 -0.18 10.23 14.55
CA PRO A 97 0.30 11.50 13.98
C PRO A 97 0.06 12.74 14.86
N SER A 98 -0.93 12.72 15.75
CA SER A 98 -1.33 13.87 16.58
C SER A 98 -0.43 14.08 17.79
N VAL A 99 0.06 13.00 18.40
CA VAL A 99 1.03 13.00 19.48
C VAL A 99 2.05 11.91 19.13
N PRO A 100 3.07 12.24 18.32
CA PRO A 100 4.13 11.31 17.93
C PRO A 100 4.73 10.57 19.12
N ALA A 101 4.36 9.31 19.28
CA ALA A 101 4.91 8.45 20.31
C ALA A 101 6.07 7.66 19.72
N LEU A 102 7.30 7.97 20.17
CA LEU A 102 8.50 7.22 19.77
C LEU A 102 8.33 5.74 20.11
N ILE A 103 8.60 4.87 19.13
CA ILE A 103 8.71 3.43 19.37
C ILE A 103 10.10 3.16 19.96
N PRO A 104 10.20 2.55 21.15
CA PRO A 104 11.49 2.28 21.78
C PRO A 104 12.25 1.15 21.07
N GLY A 105 13.56 1.09 21.23
CA GLY A 105 14.39 0.00 20.72
C GLY A 105 15.80 0.45 20.39
N THR A 106 16.56 -0.43 19.74
CA THR A 106 17.99 -0.27 19.46
C THR A 106 18.32 0.01 18.00
N ALA A 107 17.39 -0.27 17.07
CA ALA A 107 17.61 0.03 15.66
C ALA A 107 17.43 1.53 15.40
N SER A 108 18.20 2.04 14.43
CA SER A 108 18.10 3.41 13.96
C SER A 108 17.90 3.44 12.45
N ILE A 109 17.07 4.37 12.01
CA ILE A 109 16.74 4.55 10.58
C ILE A 109 17.78 5.50 9.98
N THR A 110 18.58 4.99 9.06
CA THR A 110 19.63 5.73 8.36
C THR A 110 19.12 6.38 7.08
N ASN A 111 18.02 5.86 6.52
CA ASN A 111 17.38 6.42 5.34
C ASN A 111 15.85 6.31 5.43
N THR A 112 15.18 7.45 5.40
CA THR A 112 13.72 7.58 5.48
C THR A 112 12.97 7.05 4.25
N ARG A 113 13.68 6.68 3.19
CA ARG A 113 13.12 6.06 1.97
C ARG A 113 13.20 4.53 1.99
N ASP A 114 13.55 3.96 3.13
CA ASP A 114 13.69 2.52 3.30
C ASP A 114 12.35 1.79 3.15
N LYS A 115 12.42 0.59 2.59
CA LYS A 115 11.22 -0.20 2.32
C LYS A 115 10.78 -0.89 3.61
N ILE A 116 9.54 -0.66 4.02
CA ILE A 116 8.88 -1.43 5.08
C ILE A 116 7.98 -2.50 4.47
N VAL A 117 7.97 -3.69 5.06
CA VAL A 117 7.09 -4.81 4.67
C VAL A 117 6.48 -5.48 5.90
N ASN A 118 5.26 -5.99 5.76
CA ASN A 118 4.66 -6.87 6.76
C ASN A 118 5.16 -8.30 6.52
N PHE A 119 5.64 -8.95 7.57
CA PHE A 119 6.08 -10.33 7.53
C PHE A 119 5.86 -10.99 8.88
N TYR A 120 5.06 -12.06 8.92
CA TYR A 120 4.87 -12.92 10.10
C TYR A 120 4.66 -12.17 11.43
N ASP A 121 3.62 -11.31 11.50
CA ASP A 121 3.29 -10.48 12.69
C ASP A 121 4.36 -9.45 13.06
N ARG A 122 5.19 -9.05 12.10
CA ARG A 122 6.27 -8.09 12.25
C ARG A 122 6.30 -7.11 11.08
N ALA A 123 6.84 -5.91 11.31
CA ALA A 123 7.19 -5.00 10.24
C ALA A 123 8.71 -4.97 10.08
N ILE A 124 9.19 -5.30 8.89
CA ILE A 124 10.62 -5.35 8.56
C ILE A 124 10.99 -4.12 7.74
N VAL A 125 12.01 -3.40 8.19
CA VAL A 125 12.58 -2.23 7.53
C VAL A 125 13.88 -2.66 6.85
N PHE A 126 13.92 -2.56 5.52
CA PHE A 126 15.13 -2.79 4.73
C PHE A 126 15.98 -1.54 4.77
N ASP A 127 16.91 -1.46 5.72
CA ASP A 127 17.88 -0.38 5.86
C ASP A 127 19.28 -0.88 5.46
N GLN A 128 20.10 0.00 4.86
CA GLN A 128 21.45 -0.35 4.41
C GLN A 128 22.41 -0.71 5.56
N ALA A 129 22.14 -0.22 6.77
CA ALA A 129 22.89 -0.55 7.98
C ALA A 129 22.48 -1.89 8.61
N GLY A 130 21.42 -2.53 8.10
CA GLY A 130 20.91 -3.80 8.60
C GLY A 130 19.37 -3.80 8.62
N LEU A 131 18.77 -4.99 8.64
CA LEU A 131 17.32 -5.09 8.73
C LEU A 131 16.83 -4.65 10.11
N GLY A 132 15.91 -3.70 10.14
CA GLY A 132 15.15 -3.35 11.34
C GLY A 132 13.89 -4.21 11.46
N VAL A 133 13.51 -4.56 12.68
CA VAL A 133 12.29 -5.31 12.99
C VAL A 133 11.49 -4.56 14.03
N TYR A 134 10.21 -4.36 13.73
CA TYR A 134 9.21 -3.90 14.68
C TYR A 134 8.28 -5.05 15.04
N ASP A 135 8.17 -5.36 16.33
CA ASP A 135 7.43 -6.54 16.84
C ASP A 135 6.05 -6.24 17.44
N GLY A 136 5.56 -5.01 17.28
CA GLY A 136 4.38 -4.52 17.99
C GLY A 136 4.70 -3.78 19.30
N THR A 137 5.94 -3.87 19.78
CA THR A 137 6.40 -3.20 21.01
C THR A 137 7.68 -2.40 20.79
N THR A 138 8.74 -3.01 20.27
CA THR A 138 10.07 -2.39 20.08
C THR A 138 10.53 -2.42 18.63
N TYR A 139 11.41 -1.48 18.26
CA TYR A 139 12.09 -1.41 16.97
C TYR A 139 13.59 -1.72 17.14
N ASP A 140 13.98 -2.95 16.80
CA ASP A 140 15.33 -3.48 17.03
C ASP A 140 15.96 -3.98 15.73
N LEU A 141 17.24 -4.35 15.76
CA LEU A 141 17.90 -4.96 14.61
C LEU A 141 17.57 -6.46 14.56
N VAL A 142 17.31 -6.97 13.36
CA VAL A 142 17.19 -8.41 13.12
C VAL A 142 18.51 -9.08 13.48
N THR A 143 18.44 -10.13 14.29
CA THR A 143 19.61 -10.93 14.65
C THR A 143 19.86 -11.98 13.58
N ILE A 144 20.90 -11.78 12.78
CA ILE A 144 21.24 -12.69 11.68
C ILE A 144 21.84 -13.99 12.24
N ASN A 145 21.04 -15.05 12.26
CA ASN A 145 21.46 -16.36 12.74
C ASN A 145 22.48 -17.04 11.81
N SER A 146 22.34 -16.86 10.50
CA SER A 146 23.29 -17.38 9.51
C SER A 146 23.25 -16.59 8.20
N GLY A 147 24.30 -16.68 7.41
CA GLY A 147 24.39 -15.98 6.12
C GLY A 147 24.63 -14.48 6.29
N THR A 148 24.09 -13.69 5.36
CA THR A 148 24.23 -12.23 5.35
C THR A 148 22.90 -11.63 4.94
N ALA A 149 22.46 -10.61 5.67
CA ALA A 149 21.27 -9.85 5.31
C ALA A 149 21.46 -9.07 4.00
N PRO A 150 20.39 -8.80 3.24
CA PRO A 150 20.45 -7.84 2.14
C PRO A 150 20.84 -6.45 2.67
N SER A 151 21.66 -5.76 1.89
CA SER A 151 22.26 -4.47 2.26
C SER A 151 21.69 -3.27 1.51
N SER A 152 20.68 -3.45 0.64
CA SER A 152 19.96 -2.34 0.03
C SER A 152 18.71 -1.97 0.81
N ASN A 153 18.13 -0.84 0.43
CA ASN A 153 16.90 -0.36 1.02
C ASN A 153 15.61 -0.91 0.38
N ILE A 154 15.72 -1.94 -0.46
CA ILE A 154 14.62 -2.51 -1.21
C ILE A 154 14.47 -3.99 -0.87
N GLY A 155 13.24 -4.36 -0.53
CA GLY A 155 12.86 -5.74 -0.31
C GLY A 155 11.36 -5.99 -0.36
N MET A 156 10.98 -7.25 -0.23
CA MET A 156 9.61 -7.72 -0.19
C MET A 156 9.45 -8.95 0.70
N ALA A 157 8.26 -9.12 1.24
CA ALA A 157 7.82 -10.35 1.88
C ALA A 157 6.97 -11.15 0.87
N ALA A 158 7.39 -12.36 0.53
CA ALA A 158 6.68 -13.23 -0.39
C ALA A 158 7.01 -14.71 -0.16
N TYR A 159 6.05 -15.60 -0.41
CA TYR A 159 6.26 -17.06 -0.36
C TYR A 159 6.79 -17.56 0.99
N GLY A 160 6.36 -16.91 2.08
CA GLY A 160 6.80 -17.22 3.44
C GLY A 160 8.26 -16.83 3.72
N ARG A 161 8.84 -15.93 2.93
CA ARG A 161 10.23 -15.45 3.10
C ARG A 161 10.33 -13.95 2.89
N LEU A 162 11.41 -13.38 3.41
CA LEU A 162 11.90 -12.08 3.00
C LEU A 162 12.81 -12.23 1.79
N TRP A 163 12.73 -11.27 0.88
CA TRP A 163 13.55 -11.16 -0.31
C TRP A 163 14.09 -9.74 -0.37
N GLY A 164 15.39 -9.58 -0.57
CA GLY A 164 16.02 -8.28 -0.72
C GLY A 164 17.16 -8.32 -1.72
N VAL A 165 17.56 -7.15 -2.18
CA VAL A 165 18.72 -7.00 -3.07
C VAL A 165 19.86 -6.36 -2.29
N ASP A 166 21.11 -6.62 -2.66
CA ASP A 166 22.25 -5.89 -2.15
C ASP A 166 22.45 -4.54 -2.86
N THR A 167 23.36 -3.72 -2.35
CA THR A 167 23.72 -2.42 -2.95
C THR A 167 24.27 -2.52 -4.37
N ASP A 168 24.67 -3.70 -4.84
CA ASP A 168 25.07 -3.96 -6.23
C ASP A 168 23.88 -3.97 -7.21
N GLY A 169 22.64 -4.03 -6.71
CA GLY A 169 21.42 -4.08 -7.52
C GLY A 169 21.21 -5.39 -8.27
N LEU A 170 22.05 -6.41 -8.04
CA LEU A 170 22.08 -7.66 -8.81
C LEU A 170 21.99 -8.89 -7.92
N THR A 171 22.58 -8.85 -6.72
CA THR A 171 22.59 -9.98 -5.80
C THR A 171 21.29 -10.00 -5.00
N ILE A 172 20.51 -11.06 -5.19
CA ILE A 172 19.28 -11.31 -4.42
C ILE A 172 19.62 -12.19 -3.22
N ARG A 173 19.14 -11.79 -2.04
CA ARG A 173 19.18 -12.56 -0.80
C ARG A 173 17.77 -12.87 -0.34
N TYR A 174 17.63 -13.98 0.37
CA TYR A 174 16.35 -14.39 0.94
C TYR A 174 16.53 -15.03 2.31
N SER A 175 15.55 -14.85 3.19
CA SER A 175 15.55 -15.45 4.53
C SER A 175 15.16 -16.93 4.50
N ALA A 176 15.35 -17.63 5.62
CA ALA A 176 14.76 -18.94 5.82
C ALA A 176 13.22 -18.85 5.87
N LEU A 177 12.54 -20.00 5.84
CA LEU A 177 11.08 -20.02 5.79
C LEU A 177 10.50 -19.53 7.11
N LEU A 178 9.65 -18.49 7.06
CA LEU A 178 9.04 -17.80 8.20
C LEU A 178 10.07 -17.29 9.22
N ASP A 179 11.28 -17.00 8.74
CA ASP A 179 12.37 -16.43 9.54
C ASP A 179 12.61 -15.00 9.07
N GLU A 180 12.81 -14.13 10.05
CA GLU A 180 12.99 -12.69 9.90
C GLU A 180 14.47 -12.35 9.66
#